data_AF-A0A3S4R1A1-F1
#
_entry.id   AF-A0A3S4R1A1-F1
#
_cell.length_a   1.000
_cell.length_b   1.000
_cell.length_c   1.000
_cell.angle_alpha   90.00
_cell.angle_beta   90.00
_cell.angle_gamma   90.00
#
_symmetry.space_group_name_H-M   'P 1'
#
loop_
_entity.id
_entity.type
_entity.pdbx_description
1 polymer ?
#
loop_
_entity_poly.entity_id
_entity_poly.type
_entity_poly.pdbx_seq_one_letter_code
_entity_poly.pdbx_strand_id
1 'polypeptide(L)'
;MSQLTELTHKLKEIFQINRADLDFGIYRILNTRSQEIEHYLSETLPRTVRQAFGENQSEQLSGWKNELATLQKTLTDAGVPLESSTKYQELQNKIEYAKKGSAEHEAAVYRHLLTFFSRYYEEGDFISQRRYKGDTYAVPYAGEEVLLHWANKDQYYTKSGENFSNYRFTLADGRAVFFRLNSADIAKDNRKDNDAKRLFTLATAQTIERENEDGETEIIDIEPISQSEDGNTLTILFDYKPFEKSAKQEKILEKDLQTLLVHDLLQTTWSALAERKPTEKNPNRTLLEKHLSDYTQKNTADYFIHKDLGGFLRRELDFYIKNEMMNLDDVQSAQTFAHIEANLRLIQTLRSIALEVIDFLAQLENFQKKLWLKKKFVAGCHYLITLNHIFSCYNDSHITNEDKQKEQEDKQRHKKLIDGLFEQIANNSKQLTQWQTLFNVPSANAQAFLNAQKASIAGGGVEPFRFK
;
A
#
# COMPACT_ATOMS: atom_id res chain seq x y z
N MET A 1 4.10 -25.16 14.65
CA MET A 1 5.11 -24.87 13.62
C MET A 1 6.37 -24.36 14.30
N SER A 2 7.52 -24.26 13.63
CA SER A 2 8.71 -23.68 14.27
C SER A 2 8.55 -22.15 14.38
N GLN A 3 9.06 -21.53 15.46
CA GLN A 3 8.99 -20.06 15.65
C GLN A 3 9.61 -19.29 14.47
N LEU A 4 10.66 -19.84 13.87
CA LEU A 4 11.27 -19.30 12.66
C LEU A 4 10.30 -19.29 11.47
N THR A 5 9.51 -20.36 11.28
CA THR A 5 8.53 -20.44 10.19
C THR A 5 7.47 -19.35 10.32
N GLU A 6 6.95 -19.13 11.54
CA GLU A 6 5.95 -18.10 11.81
C GLU A 6 6.52 -16.68 11.62
N LEU A 7 7.75 -16.44 12.10
CA LEU A 7 8.46 -15.18 11.85
C LEU A 7 8.67 -14.93 10.35
N THR A 8 9.18 -15.92 9.62
CA THR A 8 9.41 -15.81 8.18
C THR A 8 8.11 -15.54 7.43
N HIS A 9 7.02 -16.21 7.80
CA HIS A 9 5.71 -15.93 7.21
C HIS A 9 5.26 -14.48 7.47
N LYS A 10 5.40 -13.99 8.72
CA LYS A 10 5.01 -12.63 9.06
C LYS A 10 5.88 -11.58 8.35
N LEU A 11 7.18 -11.78 8.28
CA LEU A 11 8.07 -10.87 7.55
C LEU A 11 7.76 -10.87 6.05
N LYS A 12 7.45 -12.03 5.46
CA LYS A 12 6.99 -12.12 4.06
C LYS A 12 5.70 -11.35 3.80
N GLU A 13 4.76 -11.38 4.74
CA GLU A 13 3.53 -10.60 4.72
C GLU A 13 3.82 -9.09 4.76
N ILE A 14 4.68 -8.66 5.70
CA ILE A 14 5.06 -7.24 5.87
C ILE A 14 5.80 -6.70 4.64
N PHE A 15 6.76 -7.46 4.10
CA PHE A 15 7.48 -7.08 2.89
C PHE A 15 6.63 -7.22 1.62
N GLN A 16 5.43 -7.79 1.72
CA GLN A 16 4.52 -8.09 0.60
C GLN A 16 5.16 -8.97 -0.49
N ILE A 17 6.18 -9.76 -0.16
CA ILE A 17 6.89 -10.64 -1.11
C ILE A 17 6.14 -11.94 -1.41
N ASN A 18 5.11 -12.26 -0.62
CA ASN A 18 4.15 -13.32 -0.95
C ASN A 18 3.33 -13.01 -2.22
N ARG A 19 3.48 -11.81 -2.80
CA ARG A 19 2.86 -11.33 -4.03
C ARG A 19 3.86 -11.15 -5.18
N ALA A 20 4.92 -11.96 -5.21
CA ALA A 20 6.00 -11.89 -6.20
C ALA A 20 5.56 -12.02 -7.67
N ASP A 21 4.32 -12.48 -7.92
CA ASP A 21 3.72 -12.56 -9.25
C ASP A 21 3.21 -11.21 -9.79
N LEU A 22 3.11 -10.18 -8.96
CA LEU A 22 2.64 -8.85 -9.37
C LEU A 22 3.77 -8.00 -9.95
N ASP A 23 3.72 -7.64 -11.23
CA ASP A 23 4.83 -6.96 -11.94
C ASP A 23 4.55 -5.50 -12.32
N PHE A 24 3.74 -4.79 -11.52
CA PHE A 24 3.34 -3.41 -11.78
C PHE A 24 3.62 -2.46 -10.62
N GLY A 25 3.73 -1.16 -10.92
CA GLY A 25 3.94 -0.11 -9.91
C GLY A 25 5.14 -0.38 -9.01
N ILE A 26 4.93 -0.27 -7.69
CA ILE A 26 5.97 -0.55 -6.70
C ILE A 26 6.32 -2.04 -6.59
N TYR A 27 5.42 -2.95 -6.93
CA TYR A 27 5.66 -4.40 -6.84
C TYR A 27 6.78 -4.84 -7.77
N ARG A 28 6.95 -4.18 -8.91
CA ARG A 28 8.12 -4.42 -9.79
C ARG A 28 9.45 -4.20 -9.07
N ILE A 29 9.52 -3.18 -8.21
CA ILE A 29 10.72 -2.86 -7.44
C ILE A 29 10.89 -3.86 -6.29
N LEU A 30 9.79 -4.19 -5.60
CA LEU A 30 9.80 -5.23 -4.55
C LEU A 30 10.27 -6.58 -5.09
N ASN A 31 9.77 -6.98 -6.26
CA ASN A 31 10.16 -8.23 -6.91
C ASN A 31 11.61 -8.26 -7.34
N THR A 32 12.21 -7.10 -7.66
CA THR A 32 13.64 -7.04 -8.03
C THR A 32 14.54 -7.46 -6.86
N ARG A 33 14.08 -7.28 -5.62
CA ARG A 33 14.80 -7.68 -4.39
C ARG A 33 14.17 -8.87 -3.67
N SER A 34 13.14 -9.50 -4.24
CA SER A 34 12.42 -10.60 -3.56
C SER A 34 13.34 -11.78 -3.25
N GLN A 35 14.23 -12.14 -4.18
CA GLN A 35 15.22 -13.22 -3.99
C GLN A 35 16.22 -12.89 -2.87
N GLU A 36 16.67 -11.64 -2.78
CA GLU A 36 17.56 -11.18 -1.73
C GLU A 36 16.88 -11.28 -0.35
N ILE A 37 15.62 -10.84 -0.25
CA ILE A 37 14.83 -10.97 0.99
C ILE A 37 14.59 -12.44 1.34
N GLU A 38 14.24 -13.27 0.35
CA GLU A 38 13.97 -14.70 0.56
C GLU A 38 15.22 -15.42 1.08
N HIS A 39 16.38 -15.15 0.48
CA HIS A 39 17.67 -15.67 0.94
C HIS A 39 18.04 -15.14 2.33
N TYR A 40 17.78 -13.85 2.61
CA TYR A 40 17.99 -13.30 3.94
C TYR A 40 17.14 -14.03 4.99
N LEU A 41 15.84 -14.21 4.76
CA LEU A 41 14.91 -14.83 5.71
C LEU A 41 15.16 -16.33 5.89
N SER A 42 15.55 -17.05 4.84
CA SER A 42 15.73 -18.50 4.87
C SER A 42 17.12 -18.95 5.31
N GLU A 43 18.16 -18.18 5.00
CA GLU A 43 19.56 -18.58 5.24
C GLU A 43 20.30 -17.61 6.16
N THR A 44 20.29 -16.31 5.86
CA THR A 44 21.11 -15.34 6.59
C THR A 44 20.62 -15.14 8.01
N LEU A 45 19.33 -14.88 8.21
CA LEU A 45 18.72 -14.67 9.51
C LEU A 45 18.97 -15.86 10.45
N PRO A 46 18.66 -17.13 10.08
CA PRO A 46 18.95 -18.26 10.95
C PRO A 46 20.44 -18.44 11.25
N ARG A 47 21.31 -18.15 10.27
CA ARG A 47 22.76 -18.22 10.46
C ARG A 47 23.26 -17.17 11.45
N THR A 48 22.79 -15.93 11.33
CA THR A 48 23.15 -14.83 12.25
C THR A 48 22.74 -15.14 13.68
N VAL A 49 21.52 -15.66 13.89
CA VAL A 49 21.07 -16.07 15.23
C VAL A 49 21.94 -17.21 15.78
N ARG A 50 22.22 -18.24 14.98
CA ARG A 50 23.10 -19.35 15.40
C ARG A 50 24.52 -18.88 15.73
N GLN A 51 25.07 -17.93 14.97
CA GLN A 51 26.39 -17.37 15.23
C GLN A 51 26.43 -16.61 16.55
N ALA A 52 25.42 -15.79 16.83
CA ALA A 52 25.35 -14.97 18.04
C ALA A 52 25.34 -15.79 19.35
N PHE A 53 24.74 -16.98 19.32
CA PHE A 53 24.77 -17.92 20.45
C PHE A 53 25.87 -19.00 20.32
N GLY A 54 26.43 -19.16 19.12
CA GLY A 54 27.40 -20.21 18.80
C GLY A 54 28.85 -19.84 19.06
N GLU A 55 29.31 -18.60 18.84
CA GLU A 55 30.75 -18.28 18.85
C GLU A 55 31.42 -18.59 20.20
N ASN A 56 30.89 -18.08 21.31
CA ASN A 56 31.45 -18.33 22.65
C ASN A 56 31.14 -19.74 23.20
N GLN A 57 30.00 -20.33 22.82
CA GLN A 57 29.58 -21.64 23.32
C GLN A 57 30.24 -22.78 22.54
N SER A 58 30.59 -22.57 21.26
CA SER A 58 31.24 -23.57 20.41
C SER A 58 32.64 -23.93 20.90
N GLU A 59 33.40 -22.95 21.40
CA GLU A 59 34.74 -23.16 21.95
C GLU A 59 34.67 -23.99 23.25
N GLN A 60 33.77 -23.63 24.17
CA GLN A 60 33.50 -24.42 25.38
C GLN A 60 32.93 -25.82 25.08
N LEU A 61 31.98 -25.94 24.14
CA LEU A 61 31.44 -27.22 23.68
C LEU A 61 32.50 -28.08 23.02
N SER A 62 33.44 -27.48 22.27
CA SER A 62 34.56 -28.20 21.66
C SER A 62 35.54 -28.69 22.73
N GLY A 63 35.82 -27.87 23.74
CA GLY A 63 36.60 -28.25 24.91
C GLY A 63 35.98 -29.42 25.66
N TRP A 64 34.69 -29.34 26.01
CA TRP A 64 33.97 -30.43 26.68
C TRP A 64 33.84 -31.67 25.81
N LYS A 65 33.67 -31.54 24.49
CA LYS A 65 33.65 -32.69 23.56
C LYS A 65 35.02 -33.37 23.48
N ASN A 66 36.11 -32.60 23.43
CA ASN A 66 37.46 -33.13 23.43
C ASN A 66 37.77 -33.83 24.76
N GLU A 67 37.38 -33.20 25.88
CA GLU A 67 37.50 -33.78 27.22
C GLU A 67 36.68 -35.07 27.34
N LEU A 68 35.45 -35.10 26.81
CA LEU A 68 34.60 -36.29 26.75
C LEU A 68 35.23 -37.38 25.89
N ALA A 69 35.81 -37.04 24.74
CA ALA A 69 36.49 -37.99 23.87
C ALA A 69 37.77 -38.56 24.51
N THR A 70 38.52 -37.74 25.25
CA THR A 70 39.67 -38.22 26.03
C THR A 70 39.22 -39.15 27.16
N LEU A 71 38.22 -38.77 27.94
CA LEU A 71 37.61 -39.61 28.98
C LEU A 71 37.08 -40.92 28.43
N GLN A 72 36.43 -40.90 27.26
CA GLN A 72 35.95 -42.10 26.58
C GLN A 72 37.10 -43.06 26.28
N LYS A 73 38.20 -42.56 25.69
CA LYS A 73 39.40 -43.37 25.42
C LYS A 73 40.02 -43.95 26.69
N THR A 74 40.18 -43.13 27.73
CA THR A 74 40.78 -43.58 29.00
C THR A 74 39.94 -44.65 29.67
N LEU A 75 38.60 -44.54 29.61
CA LEU A 75 37.68 -45.53 30.18
C LEU A 75 37.66 -46.83 29.37
N THR A 76 37.71 -46.77 28.04
CA THR A 76 37.82 -47.96 27.18
C THR A 76 39.16 -48.67 27.37
N ASP A 77 40.26 -47.94 27.49
CA ASP A 77 41.60 -48.52 27.69
C ASP A 77 41.74 -49.15 29.10
N ALA A 78 41.01 -48.62 30.08
CA ALA A 78 40.94 -49.16 31.44
C ALA A 78 39.91 -50.30 31.61
N GLY A 79 39.16 -50.66 30.56
CA GLY A 79 38.13 -51.71 30.61
C GLY A 79 36.92 -51.37 31.49
N VAL A 80 36.68 -50.08 31.77
CA VAL A 80 35.57 -49.61 32.61
C VAL A 80 34.36 -49.29 31.72
N PRO A 81 33.15 -49.76 32.05
CA PRO A 81 31.94 -49.40 31.31
C PRO A 81 31.71 -47.89 31.30
N LEU A 82 31.40 -47.31 30.13
CA LEU A 82 31.17 -45.87 29.97
C LEU A 82 30.03 -45.35 30.87
N GLU A 83 29.02 -46.19 31.10
CA GLU A 83 27.86 -45.83 31.93
C GLU A 83 28.13 -45.89 33.43
N SER A 84 29.24 -46.45 33.90
CA SER A 84 29.56 -46.49 35.34
C SER A 84 30.35 -45.27 35.81
N SER A 85 30.83 -44.42 34.90
CA SER A 85 31.60 -43.22 35.23
C SER A 85 30.69 -42.01 35.42
N THR A 86 30.61 -41.52 36.66
CA THR A 86 29.85 -40.31 37.02
C THR A 86 30.35 -39.07 36.27
N LYS A 87 31.67 -38.94 36.09
CA LYS A 87 32.27 -37.82 35.33
C LYS A 87 31.90 -37.83 33.84
N TYR A 88 31.78 -39.02 33.23
CA TYR A 88 31.37 -39.14 31.83
C TYR A 88 29.90 -38.70 31.66
N GLN A 89 29.01 -39.18 32.55
CA GLN A 89 27.60 -38.78 32.55
C GLN A 89 27.42 -37.28 32.84
N GLU A 90 28.14 -36.71 33.81
CA GLU A 90 28.09 -35.29 34.13
C GLU A 90 28.52 -34.41 32.94
N LEU A 91 29.60 -34.80 32.24
CA LEU A 91 30.10 -34.05 31.09
C LEU A 91 29.15 -34.17 29.89
N GLN A 92 28.57 -35.36 29.67
CA GLN A 92 27.53 -35.58 28.66
C GLN A 92 26.29 -34.72 28.94
N ASN A 93 25.82 -34.71 30.19
CA ASN A 93 24.68 -33.89 30.63
C ASN A 93 24.97 -32.39 30.50
N LYS A 94 26.20 -31.94 30.79
CA LYS A 94 26.60 -30.54 30.58
C LYS A 94 26.55 -30.14 29.10
N ILE A 95 27.01 -31.01 28.21
CA ILE A 95 26.96 -30.78 26.75
C ILE A 95 25.52 -30.72 26.25
N GLU A 96 24.66 -31.64 26.70
CA GLU A 96 23.23 -31.62 26.32
C GLU A 96 22.50 -30.40 26.87
N TYR A 97 22.75 -30.04 28.12
CA TYR A 97 22.16 -28.86 28.75
C TYR A 97 22.56 -27.57 28.01
N ALA A 98 23.83 -27.43 27.63
CA ALA A 98 24.30 -26.27 26.87
C ALA A 98 23.65 -26.20 25.47
N LYS A 99 23.52 -27.33 24.76
CA LYS A 99 22.82 -27.39 23.48
C LYS A 99 21.34 -27.01 23.60
N LYS A 100 20.66 -27.52 24.62
CA LYS A 100 19.25 -27.22 24.88
C LYS A 100 19.05 -25.74 25.19
N GLY A 101 19.93 -25.17 26.02
CA GLY A 101 19.97 -23.73 26.29
C GLY A 101 20.11 -22.92 25.01
N SER A 102 21.07 -23.22 24.13
CA SER A 102 21.22 -22.51 22.84
C SER A 102 19.94 -22.52 22.02
N ALA A 103 19.31 -23.69 21.85
CA ALA A 103 18.08 -23.81 21.08
C ALA A 103 16.92 -23.00 21.69
N GLU A 104 16.82 -22.92 23.02
CA GLU A 104 15.83 -22.08 23.71
C GLU A 104 16.08 -20.58 23.49
N HIS A 105 17.34 -20.12 23.49
CA HIS A 105 17.68 -18.73 23.20
C HIS A 105 17.40 -18.36 21.74
N GLU A 106 17.73 -19.24 20.78
CA GLU A 106 17.39 -19.05 19.38
C GLU A 106 15.87 -18.91 19.18
N ALA A 107 15.10 -19.83 19.76
CA ALA A 107 13.65 -19.80 19.72
C ALA A 107 13.07 -18.53 20.37
N ALA A 108 13.69 -18.06 21.46
CA ALA A 108 13.29 -16.82 22.12
C ALA A 108 13.52 -15.59 21.24
N VAL A 109 14.66 -15.50 20.52
CA VAL A 109 14.92 -14.40 19.58
C VAL A 109 13.84 -14.36 18.49
N TYR A 110 13.53 -15.50 17.86
CA TYR A 110 12.49 -15.54 16.82
C TYR A 110 11.12 -15.14 17.36
N ARG A 111 10.76 -15.62 18.56
CA ARG A 111 9.50 -15.27 19.22
C ARG A 111 9.40 -13.78 19.49
N HIS A 112 10.46 -13.15 20.00
CA HIS A 112 10.45 -11.71 20.29
C HIS A 112 10.39 -10.87 19.01
N LEU A 113 11.12 -11.25 17.95
CA LEU A 113 11.00 -10.59 16.64
C LEU A 113 9.57 -10.69 16.09
N LEU A 114 8.99 -11.89 16.14
CA LEU A 114 7.62 -12.13 15.68
C LEU A 114 6.62 -11.29 16.47
N THR A 115 6.76 -11.28 17.80
CA THR A 115 5.90 -10.48 18.69
C THR A 115 6.02 -9.00 18.38
N PHE A 116 7.24 -8.48 18.22
CA PHE A 116 7.49 -7.08 17.90
C PHE A 116 6.85 -6.67 16.58
N PHE A 117 7.19 -7.35 15.47
CA PHE A 117 6.68 -6.97 14.15
C PHE A 117 5.16 -7.20 14.02
N SER A 118 4.61 -8.21 14.69
CA SER A 118 3.15 -8.43 14.68
C SER A 118 2.38 -7.38 15.47
N ARG A 119 2.95 -6.83 16.55
CA ARG A 119 2.31 -5.80 17.37
C ARG A 119 2.15 -4.48 16.62
N TYR A 120 3.12 -4.13 15.79
CA TYR A 120 3.17 -2.83 15.12
C TYR A 120 2.74 -2.88 13.66
N TYR A 121 2.31 -4.03 13.15
CA TYR A 121 1.84 -4.18 11.77
C TYR A 121 0.47 -4.84 11.72
N GLU A 122 -0.51 -4.09 11.22
CA GLU A 122 -1.91 -4.49 11.14
C GLU A 122 -2.47 -4.16 9.76
N GLU A 123 -3.00 -5.18 9.06
CA GLU A 123 -3.70 -5.05 7.77
C GLU A 123 -2.97 -4.24 6.67
N GLY A 124 -1.64 -4.19 6.70
CA GLY A 124 -0.85 -3.42 5.71
C GLY A 124 -0.35 -2.08 6.21
N ASP A 125 -0.64 -1.71 7.46
CA ASP A 125 -0.25 -0.45 8.06
C ASP A 125 0.62 -0.63 9.32
N PHE A 126 1.46 0.37 9.59
CA PHE A 126 2.29 0.47 10.77
C PHE A 126 1.72 1.44 11.79
N ILE A 127 1.12 0.90 12.84
CA ILE A 127 0.40 1.67 13.86
C ILE A 127 1.12 1.57 15.19
N SER A 128 1.19 2.69 15.92
CA SER A 128 1.65 2.68 17.31
C SER A 128 0.70 1.83 18.16
N GLN A 129 1.21 0.79 18.82
CA GLN A 129 0.45 -0.01 19.79
C GLN A 129 1.24 -0.19 21.10
N ARG A 130 1.71 0.91 21.68
CA ARG A 130 2.40 0.86 22.97
C ARG A 130 1.44 0.46 24.08
N ARG A 131 1.78 -0.61 24.79
CA ARG A 131 1.04 -1.09 25.97
C ARG A 131 1.98 -1.22 27.15
N TYR A 132 1.52 -0.83 28.34
CA TYR A 132 2.11 -1.24 29.61
C TYR A 132 1.55 -2.60 30.03
N LYS A 133 2.14 -3.23 31.07
CA LYS A 133 1.58 -4.45 31.69
C LYS A 133 0.13 -4.17 32.10
N GLY A 134 -0.82 -4.99 31.62
CA GLY A 134 -2.26 -4.85 31.90
C GLY A 134 -3.08 -4.07 30.86
N ASP A 135 -2.70 -4.14 29.58
CA ASP A 135 -3.48 -3.60 28.43
C ASP A 135 -3.72 -2.08 28.42
N THR A 136 -3.01 -1.32 29.27
CA THR A 136 -3.10 0.14 29.28
C THR A 136 -2.23 0.75 28.20
N TYR A 137 -2.84 1.58 27.33
CA TYR A 137 -2.15 2.22 26.21
C TYR A 137 -1.19 3.32 26.69
N ALA A 138 0.02 3.37 26.12
CA ALA A 138 1.02 4.37 26.47
C ALA A 138 1.18 5.41 25.37
N VAL A 139 0.82 6.66 25.65
CA VAL A 139 1.04 7.76 24.71
C VAL A 139 2.35 8.49 25.07
N PRO A 140 3.29 8.68 24.13
CA PRO A 140 4.46 9.52 24.37
C PRO A 140 4.01 10.97 24.61
N TYR A 141 4.31 11.48 25.79
CA TYR A 141 3.90 12.79 26.27
C TYR A 141 5.13 13.50 26.82
N ALA A 142 5.38 14.74 26.40
CA ALA A 142 6.57 15.51 26.76
C ALA A 142 6.29 16.62 27.78
N GLY A 143 5.09 16.66 28.37
CA GLY A 143 4.69 17.67 29.34
C GLY A 143 3.79 18.77 28.78
N GLU A 144 3.20 18.60 27.59
CA GLU A 144 2.30 19.58 26.99
C GLU A 144 0.97 19.69 27.74
N GLU A 145 0.40 20.87 28.01
CA GLU A 145 -0.88 20.94 28.76
C GLU A 145 -2.02 20.11 28.13
N VAL A 146 -2.04 20.02 26.80
CA VAL A 146 -2.98 19.19 26.04
C VAL A 146 -2.22 18.46 24.92
N LEU A 147 -2.36 17.14 24.87
CA LEU A 147 -1.87 16.31 23.77
C LEU A 147 -3.05 15.63 23.05
N LEU A 148 -3.25 15.99 21.79
CA LEU A 148 -4.14 15.24 20.90
C LEU A 148 -3.35 14.13 20.22
N HIS A 149 -3.78 12.88 20.43
CA HIS A 149 -3.15 11.70 19.87
C HIS A 149 -4.16 10.90 19.04
N TRP A 150 -3.75 10.53 17.83
CA TRP A 150 -4.48 9.59 16.98
C TRP A 150 -3.50 8.67 16.28
N ALA A 151 -3.93 7.45 15.99
CA ALA A 151 -3.11 6.35 15.48
C ALA A 151 -2.31 6.74 14.21
N ASN A 152 -2.97 7.43 13.28
CA ASN A 152 -2.46 7.63 11.92
C ASN A 152 -1.80 9.01 11.73
N LYS A 153 -1.41 9.70 12.82
CA LYS A 153 -0.86 11.07 12.77
C LYS A 153 0.39 11.21 11.90
N ASP A 154 1.20 10.16 11.88
CA ASP A 154 2.49 10.14 11.19
C ASP A 154 2.42 9.44 9.83
N GLN A 155 1.23 9.37 9.23
CA GLN A 155 1.01 8.69 7.96
C GLN A 155 0.35 9.63 6.94
N TYR A 156 0.57 9.35 5.66
CA TYR A 156 -0.20 9.88 4.55
C TYR A 156 -1.31 8.90 4.19
N TYR A 157 -2.53 9.40 4.09
CA TYR A 157 -3.66 8.63 3.60
C TYR A 157 -3.61 8.54 2.08
N THR A 158 -3.61 7.32 1.56
CA THR A 158 -3.79 7.03 0.14
C THR A 158 -5.16 6.39 -0.04
N LYS A 159 -6.03 7.08 -0.78
CA LYS A 159 -7.34 6.52 -1.11
C LYS A 159 -7.13 5.32 -2.03
N SER A 160 -7.73 4.19 -1.68
CA SER A 160 -7.91 3.02 -2.57
C SER A 160 -8.39 3.42 -3.98
N GLY A 161 -9.15 4.52 -3.99
CA GLY A 161 -9.58 5.41 -5.06
C GLY A 161 -8.64 5.82 -6.21
N GLU A 162 -7.32 5.74 -6.08
CA GLU A 162 -6.41 6.36 -7.08
C GLU A 162 -5.46 5.35 -7.74
N ASN A 163 -5.46 4.09 -7.28
CA ASN A 163 -4.63 3.00 -7.80
C ASN A 163 -5.35 2.08 -8.81
N PHE A 164 -6.52 2.50 -9.30
CA PHE A 164 -7.52 1.65 -9.97
C PHE A 164 -7.16 1.04 -11.32
N SER A 165 -6.08 1.45 -11.98
CA SER A 165 -6.05 1.28 -13.43
C SER A 165 -5.41 -0.01 -13.94
N ASN A 166 -4.41 -0.58 -13.26
CA ASN A 166 -3.62 -1.67 -13.85
C ASN A 166 -3.12 -2.69 -12.82
N TYR A 167 -3.80 -3.83 -12.70
CA TYR A 167 -3.26 -5.02 -12.05
C TYR A 167 -2.72 -5.96 -13.13
N ARG A 168 -1.46 -6.39 -12.99
CA ARG A 168 -0.76 -7.20 -13.98
C ARG A 168 -0.01 -8.35 -13.30
N PHE A 169 -0.06 -9.53 -13.91
CA PHE A 169 0.74 -10.68 -13.53
C PHE A 169 1.19 -11.46 -14.77
N THR A 170 2.23 -12.25 -14.60
CA THR A 170 2.81 -13.08 -15.68
C THR A 170 2.61 -14.56 -15.39
N LEU A 171 2.33 -15.32 -16.44
CA LEU A 171 2.26 -16.77 -16.42
C LEU A 171 3.66 -17.38 -16.56
N ALA A 172 3.80 -18.67 -16.24
CA ALA A 172 5.08 -19.37 -16.31
C ALA A 172 5.67 -19.43 -17.73
N ASP A 173 4.83 -19.31 -18.75
CA ASP A 173 5.21 -19.27 -20.17
C ASP A 173 5.59 -17.85 -20.66
N GLY A 174 5.57 -16.85 -19.78
CA GLY A 174 5.93 -15.46 -20.08
C GLY A 174 4.78 -14.59 -20.59
N ARG A 175 3.59 -15.14 -20.80
CA ARG A 175 2.41 -14.35 -21.19
C ARG A 175 1.89 -13.50 -20.03
N ALA A 176 1.32 -12.34 -20.35
CA ALA A 176 0.87 -11.37 -19.36
C ALA A 176 -0.66 -11.28 -19.30
N VAL A 177 -1.21 -11.13 -18.09
CA VAL A 177 -2.63 -10.91 -17.88
C VAL A 177 -2.83 -9.59 -17.15
N PHE A 178 -3.73 -8.77 -17.67
CA PHE A 178 -4.09 -7.47 -17.13
C PHE A 178 -5.54 -7.48 -16.65
N PHE A 179 -5.76 -7.06 -15.41
CA PHE A 179 -7.07 -6.59 -14.98
C PHE A 179 -7.06 -5.08 -15.01
N ARG A 180 -8.00 -4.52 -15.76
CA ARG A 180 -8.14 -3.07 -15.94
C ARG A 180 -9.53 -2.64 -15.57
N LEU A 181 -9.64 -1.40 -15.10
CA LEU A 181 -10.93 -0.78 -14.90
C LEU A 181 -11.37 -0.11 -16.21
N ASN A 182 -12.55 -0.49 -16.70
CA ASN A 182 -13.11 0.05 -17.93
C ASN A 182 -13.59 1.50 -17.75
N SER A 183 -14.45 1.71 -16.76
CA SER A 183 -14.85 3.04 -16.34
C SER A 183 -14.75 3.16 -14.83
N ALA A 184 -13.95 4.12 -14.42
CA ALA A 184 -13.98 4.63 -13.08
C ALA A 184 -15.10 5.67 -13.06
N ASP A 185 -16.33 5.23 -12.80
CA ASP A 185 -17.37 6.16 -12.32
C ASP A 185 -17.03 6.60 -10.88
N ILE A 186 -15.75 6.86 -10.58
CA ILE A 186 -15.32 7.38 -9.29
C ILE A 186 -16.04 8.70 -9.16
N ALA A 187 -16.87 8.85 -8.13
CA ALA A 187 -17.50 10.11 -7.82
C ALA A 187 -16.43 11.21 -7.91
N LYS A 188 -16.55 12.07 -8.94
CA LYS A 188 -15.79 13.32 -9.01
C LYS A 188 -15.99 14.02 -7.66
N ASP A 189 -14.90 14.54 -7.11
CA ASP A 189 -14.91 15.38 -5.90
C ASP A 189 -15.36 14.72 -4.59
N ASN A 190 -14.86 13.51 -4.30
CA ASN A 190 -14.87 12.97 -2.93
C ASN A 190 -16.27 12.92 -2.27
N ARG A 191 -17.36 12.95 -3.05
CA ARG A 191 -18.72 12.78 -2.54
C ARG A 191 -18.90 11.32 -2.15
N LYS A 192 -19.02 11.09 -0.84
CA LYS A 192 -19.39 9.80 -0.29
C LYS A 192 -20.85 9.54 -0.64
N ASP A 193 -21.10 8.71 -1.64
CA ASP A 193 -22.44 8.17 -1.89
C ASP A 193 -22.83 7.31 -0.69
N ASN A 194 -23.70 7.85 0.19
CA ASN A 194 -24.04 7.21 1.46
C ASN A 194 -25.01 6.02 1.31
N ASP A 195 -25.56 5.80 0.12
CA ASP A 195 -26.66 4.85 -0.08
C ASP A 195 -26.34 3.58 -0.87
N ALA A 196 -25.18 3.48 -1.52
CA ALA A 196 -24.80 2.28 -2.26
C ALA A 196 -23.37 1.82 -1.95
N LYS A 197 -23.20 0.49 -1.79
CA LYS A 197 -21.87 -0.13 -1.68
C LYS A 197 -21.37 -0.41 -3.09
N ARG A 198 -20.27 0.21 -3.50
CA ARG A 198 -19.66 -0.04 -4.81
C ARG A 198 -18.80 -1.30 -4.77
N LEU A 199 -18.99 -2.18 -5.75
CA LEU A 199 -18.32 -3.48 -5.85
C LEU A 199 -17.75 -3.67 -7.25
N PHE A 200 -16.68 -4.46 -7.35
CA PHE A 200 -16.09 -4.84 -8.63
C PHE A 200 -16.91 -5.94 -9.28
N THR A 201 -17.15 -5.81 -10.59
CA THR A 201 -17.71 -6.89 -11.40
C THR A 201 -17.12 -6.86 -12.79
N LEU A 202 -17.14 -8.00 -13.49
CA LEU A 202 -16.74 -8.09 -14.90
C LEU A 202 -17.50 -7.04 -15.73
N ALA A 203 -16.78 -6.33 -16.59
CA ALA A 203 -17.40 -5.34 -17.47
C ALA A 203 -18.41 -6.00 -18.40
N THR A 204 -19.45 -5.25 -18.78
CA THR A 204 -20.41 -5.71 -19.78
C THR A 204 -19.96 -5.24 -21.17
N ALA A 205 -20.07 -6.11 -22.16
CA ALA A 205 -19.84 -5.73 -23.55
C ALA A 205 -20.85 -4.66 -23.98
N GLN A 206 -20.36 -3.51 -24.42
CA GLN A 206 -21.20 -2.38 -24.82
C GLN A 206 -20.41 -1.43 -25.72
N THR A 207 -21.12 -0.76 -26.62
CA THR A 207 -20.59 0.32 -27.44
C THR A 207 -20.94 1.63 -26.75
N ILE A 208 -19.91 2.42 -26.40
CA ILE A 208 -20.10 3.73 -25.76
C ILE A 208 -19.58 4.85 -26.65
N GLU A 209 -20.24 6.00 -26.60
CA GLU A 209 -19.74 7.24 -27.17
C GLU A 209 -18.94 7.99 -26.09
N ARG A 210 -17.67 8.26 -26.34
CA ARG A 210 -16.76 8.97 -25.44
C ARG A 210 -16.12 10.16 -26.15
N GLU A 211 -16.13 11.32 -25.50
CA GLU A 211 -15.49 12.52 -26.03
C GLU A 211 -13.99 12.50 -25.71
N ASN A 212 -13.15 12.71 -26.72
CA ASN A 212 -11.68 12.73 -26.62
C ASN A 212 -11.16 14.03 -26.00
N GLU A 213 -9.85 14.09 -25.71
CA GLU A 213 -9.18 15.32 -25.21
C GLU A 213 -9.43 16.54 -26.12
N ASP A 214 -9.56 16.31 -27.43
CA ASP A 214 -9.83 17.34 -28.45
C ASP A 214 -11.31 17.73 -28.58
N GLY A 215 -12.24 17.00 -27.94
CA GLY A 215 -13.67 17.30 -27.97
C GLY A 215 -14.48 16.60 -29.07
N GLU A 216 -13.87 15.62 -29.75
CA GLU A 216 -14.54 14.78 -30.75
C GLU A 216 -15.14 13.54 -30.10
N THR A 217 -16.36 13.16 -30.49
CA THR A 217 -17.03 11.96 -30.00
C THR A 217 -16.49 10.73 -30.72
N GLU A 218 -15.76 9.88 -30.01
CA GLU A 218 -15.36 8.55 -30.47
C GLU A 218 -16.34 7.48 -30.00
N ILE A 219 -16.63 6.54 -30.89
CA ILE A 219 -17.35 5.31 -30.55
C ILE A 219 -16.30 4.29 -30.10
N ILE A 220 -16.39 3.83 -28.87
CA ILE A 220 -15.51 2.84 -28.27
C ILE A 220 -16.32 1.58 -27.97
N ASP A 221 -15.92 0.47 -28.59
CA ASP A 221 -16.43 -0.85 -28.23
C ASP A 221 -15.68 -1.38 -27.00
N ILE A 222 -16.42 -1.60 -25.91
CA ILE A 222 -15.90 -2.19 -24.70
C ILE A 222 -16.02 -3.71 -24.83
N GLU A 223 -14.88 -4.36 -25.01
CA GLU A 223 -14.77 -5.81 -24.94
C GLU A 223 -14.28 -6.25 -23.54
N PRO A 224 -15.09 -6.96 -22.75
CA PRO A 224 -14.73 -7.34 -21.38
C PRO A 224 -13.49 -8.22 -21.28
N ILE A 225 -13.22 -9.01 -22.32
CA ILE A 225 -12.09 -9.92 -22.41
C ILE A 225 -11.52 -9.78 -23.81
N SER A 226 -10.29 -9.31 -23.91
CA SER A 226 -9.61 -9.12 -25.18
C SER A 226 -8.17 -9.61 -25.11
N GLN A 227 -7.63 -10.02 -26.26
CA GLN A 227 -6.24 -10.42 -26.41
C GLN A 227 -5.52 -9.40 -27.30
N SER A 228 -4.25 -9.12 -27.00
CA SER A 228 -3.41 -8.30 -27.85
C SER A 228 -3.12 -8.98 -29.19
N GLU A 229 -2.84 -8.18 -30.22
CA GLU A 229 -2.53 -8.66 -31.58
C GLU A 229 -1.34 -9.64 -31.63
N ASP A 230 -0.38 -9.49 -30.71
CA ASP A 230 0.78 -10.39 -30.58
C ASP A 230 0.46 -11.71 -29.84
N GLY A 231 -0.78 -11.89 -29.37
CA GLY A 231 -1.25 -13.06 -28.65
C GLY A 231 -0.70 -13.23 -27.23
N ASN A 232 0.20 -12.35 -26.78
CA ASN A 232 0.95 -12.53 -25.53
C ASN A 232 0.30 -11.87 -24.33
N THR A 233 -0.75 -11.07 -24.53
CA THR A 233 -1.39 -10.31 -23.46
C THR A 233 -2.90 -10.53 -23.44
N LEU A 234 -3.45 -10.91 -22.29
CA LEU A 234 -4.89 -10.95 -22.02
C LEU A 234 -5.29 -9.71 -21.21
N THR A 235 -6.35 -9.02 -21.61
CA THR A 235 -6.95 -7.94 -20.84
C THR A 235 -8.36 -8.35 -20.41
N ILE A 236 -8.62 -8.26 -19.11
CA ILE A 236 -9.95 -8.45 -18.52
C ILE A 236 -10.39 -7.12 -17.91
N LEU A 237 -11.51 -6.60 -18.38
CA LEU A 237 -12.08 -5.34 -17.94
C LEU A 237 -13.08 -5.54 -16.82
N PHE A 238 -13.02 -4.65 -15.82
CA PHE A 238 -13.94 -4.61 -14.69
C PHE A 238 -14.61 -3.25 -14.58
N ASP A 239 -15.85 -3.25 -14.11
CA ASP A 239 -16.59 -2.06 -13.70
C ASP A 239 -16.62 -1.95 -12.17
N TYR A 240 -16.55 -0.72 -11.65
CA TYR A 240 -16.71 -0.42 -10.22
C TYR A 240 -17.99 0.39 -9.99
N LYS A 241 -19.11 -0.33 -9.80
CA LYS A 241 -20.46 0.24 -9.85
C LYS A 241 -21.24 0.01 -8.54
N PRO A 242 -22.28 0.81 -8.24
CA PRO A 242 -23.08 0.65 -7.03
C PRO A 242 -23.88 -0.66 -7.04
N PHE A 243 -23.92 -1.33 -5.89
CA PHE A 243 -24.76 -2.50 -5.59
C PHE A 243 -25.53 -2.26 -4.29
N GLU A 244 -26.51 -3.15 -4.02
CA GLU A 244 -27.24 -3.18 -2.75
C GLU A 244 -26.29 -3.32 -1.55
N LYS A 245 -26.62 -2.70 -0.41
CA LYS A 245 -25.76 -2.72 0.80
C LYS A 245 -25.48 -4.14 1.33
N SER A 246 -26.37 -5.10 1.07
CA SER A 246 -26.25 -6.52 1.44
C SER A 246 -25.33 -7.32 0.51
N ALA A 247 -24.97 -6.77 -0.66
CA ALA A 247 -24.16 -7.46 -1.64
C ALA A 247 -22.72 -7.68 -1.14
N LYS A 248 -22.23 -8.89 -1.38
CA LYS A 248 -20.90 -9.36 -0.99
C LYS A 248 -20.01 -9.48 -2.22
N GLN A 249 -18.78 -8.97 -2.14
CA GLN A 249 -17.82 -9.00 -3.24
C GLN A 249 -17.51 -10.45 -3.65
N GLU A 250 -17.44 -11.36 -2.68
CA GLU A 250 -17.12 -12.78 -2.90
C GLU A 250 -18.15 -13.45 -3.82
N LYS A 251 -19.45 -13.18 -3.62
CA LYS A 251 -20.52 -13.76 -4.45
C LYS A 251 -20.52 -13.24 -5.88
N ILE A 252 -20.16 -11.97 -6.07
CA ILE A 252 -20.05 -11.37 -7.40
C ILE A 252 -18.86 -12.00 -8.13
N LEU A 253 -17.73 -12.15 -7.44
CA LEU A 253 -16.55 -12.81 -7.99
C LEU A 253 -16.79 -14.27 -8.35
N GLU A 254 -17.54 -15.03 -7.55
CA GLU A 254 -17.92 -16.41 -7.90
C GLU A 254 -18.67 -16.47 -9.23
N LYS A 255 -19.62 -15.55 -9.45
CA LYS A 255 -20.38 -15.45 -10.70
C LYS A 255 -19.50 -15.03 -11.88
N ASP A 256 -18.64 -14.03 -11.67
CA ASP A 256 -17.75 -13.51 -12.71
C ASP A 256 -16.71 -14.57 -13.09
N LEU A 257 -16.20 -15.31 -12.11
CA LEU A 257 -15.27 -16.42 -12.33
C LEU A 257 -15.91 -17.55 -13.14
N GLN A 258 -17.17 -17.93 -12.86
CA GLN A 258 -17.88 -18.92 -13.68
C GLN A 258 -18.03 -18.45 -15.12
N THR A 259 -18.29 -17.16 -15.33
CA THR A 259 -18.40 -16.56 -16.67
C THR A 259 -17.06 -16.60 -17.39
N LEU A 260 -15.97 -16.23 -16.70
CA LEU A 260 -14.62 -16.23 -17.23
C LEU A 260 -14.13 -17.63 -17.60
N LEU A 261 -14.35 -18.64 -16.75
CA LEU A 261 -13.91 -20.02 -17.01
C LEU A 261 -14.63 -20.70 -18.19
N VAL A 262 -15.80 -20.21 -18.59
CA VAL A 262 -16.54 -20.71 -19.75
C VAL A 262 -16.18 -19.98 -21.04
N HIS A 263 -15.43 -18.87 -20.95
CA HIS A 263 -15.05 -18.09 -22.12
C HIS A 263 -14.07 -18.83 -23.02
N ASP A 264 -14.31 -18.81 -24.33
CA ASP A 264 -13.57 -19.60 -25.33
C ASP A 264 -12.04 -19.32 -25.30
N LEU A 265 -11.65 -18.04 -25.24
CA LEU A 265 -10.22 -17.66 -25.10
C LEU A 265 -9.56 -18.25 -23.85
N LEU A 266 -10.29 -18.38 -22.73
CA LEU A 266 -9.77 -18.90 -21.48
C LEU A 266 -9.71 -20.43 -21.47
N GLN A 267 -10.61 -21.10 -22.19
CA GLN A 267 -10.58 -22.56 -22.34
C GLN A 267 -9.50 -23.03 -23.33
N THR A 268 -9.27 -22.27 -24.39
CA THR A 268 -8.35 -22.65 -25.47
C THR A 268 -6.94 -22.14 -25.19
N THR A 269 -6.77 -20.83 -25.22
CA THR A 269 -5.45 -20.18 -25.25
C THR A 269 -4.92 -19.93 -23.85
N TRP A 270 -5.78 -19.50 -22.93
CA TRP A 270 -5.38 -19.08 -21.57
C TRP A 270 -5.76 -20.09 -20.48
N SER A 271 -5.78 -21.38 -20.82
CA SER A 271 -6.17 -22.49 -19.93
C SER A 271 -5.32 -22.61 -18.65
N ALA A 272 -4.08 -22.10 -18.67
CA ALA A 272 -3.21 -21.99 -17.50
C ALA A 272 -3.86 -21.19 -16.35
N LEU A 273 -4.80 -20.28 -16.64
CA LEU A 273 -5.56 -19.56 -15.62
C LEU A 273 -6.48 -20.46 -14.76
N ALA A 274 -6.84 -21.63 -15.28
CA ALA A 274 -7.63 -22.63 -14.56
C ALA A 274 -6.76 -23.59 -13.71
N GLU A 275 -5.43 -23.46 -13.71
CA GLU A 275 -4.55 -24.27 -12.88
C GLU A 275 -4.87 -24.14 -11.39
N ARG A 276 -4.78 -25.26 -10.65
CA ARG A 276 -5.11 -25.28 -9.23
C ARG A 276 -3.99 -24.66 -8.40
N LYS A 277 -4.38 -23.71 -7.55
CA LYS A 277 -3.53 -23.04 -6.56
C LYS A 277 -4.21 -23.11 -5.18
N PRO A 278 -4.26 -24.31 -4.57
CA PRO A 278 -5.03 -24.59 -3.37
C PRO A 278 -4.58 -23.73 -2.19
N THR A 279 -5.52 -23.39 -1.30
CA THR A 279 -5.25 -22.85 0.03
C THR A 279 -5.84 -23.77 1.09
N GLU A 280 -5.43 -23.63 2.35
CA GLU A 280 -6.01 -24.39 3.45
C GLU A 280 -7.54 -24.25 3.54
N LYS A 281 -8.08 -23.10 3.12
CA LYS A 281 -9.52 -22.81 3.12
C LYS A 281 -10.24 -23.23 1.82
N ASN A 282 -9.57 -23.22 0.67
CA ASN A 282 -10.16 -23.60 -0.62
C ASN A 282 -9.19 -24.50 -1.43
N PRO A 283 -9.37 -25.84 -1.37
CA PRO A 283 -8.54 -26.80 -2.10
C PRO A 283 -8.69 -26.76 -3.63
N ASN A 284 -9.78 -26.18 -4.14
CA ASN A 284 -10.05 -26.11 -5.59
C ASN A 284 -9.79 -24.73 -6.18
N ARG A 285 -9.20 -23.81 -5.41
CA ARG A 285 -8.91 -22.45 -5.85
C ARG A 285 -8.06 -22.47 -7.11
N THR A 286 -8.45 -21.69 -8.11
CA THR A 286 -7.70 -21.55 -9.37
C THR A 286 -6.71 -20.38 -9.32
N LEU A 287 -5.76 -20.34 -10.26
CA LEU A 287 -4.86 -19.20 -10.43
C LEU A 287 -5.65 -17.91 -10.71
N LEU A 288 -6.67 -17.97 -11.55
CA LEU A 288 -7.57 -16.84 -11.83
C LEU A 288 -8.30 -16.35 -10.58
N GLU A 289 -8.85 -17.27 -9.77
CA GLU A 289 -9.51 -16.94 -8.50
C GLU A 289 -8.57 -16.23 -7.55
N LYS A 290 -7.30 -16.66 -7.50
CA LYS A 290 -6.28 -15.99 -6.71
C LYS A 290 -6.17 -14.52 -7.10
N HIS A 291 -5.90 -14.27 -8.37
CA HIS A 291 -5.62 -12.92 -8.84
C HIS A 291 -6.87 -12.03 -8.75
N LEU A 292 -8.08 -12.56 -8.99
CA LEU A 292 -9.35 -11.83 -8.84
C LEU A 292 -9.59 -11.40 -7.38
N SER A 293 -9.36 -12.31 -6.44
CA SER A 293 -9.47 -12.02 -5.01
C SER A 293 -8.44 -10.97 -4.58
N ASP A 294 -7.18 -11.13 -5.01
CA ASP A 294 -6.10 -10.19 -4.69
C ASP A 294 -6.38 -8.78 -5.28
N TYR A 295 -6.88 -8.72 -6.52
CA TYR A 295 -7.24 -7.47 -7.20
C TYR A 295 -8.34 -6.72 -6.46
N THR A 296 -9.43 -7.41 -6.10
CA THR A 296 -10.57 -6.77 -5.43
C THR A 296 -10.29 -6.41 -3.97
N GLN A 297 -9.60 -7.27 -3.22
CA GLN A 297 -9.27 -7.01 -1.81
C GLN A 297 -8.34 -5.80 -1.66
N LYS A 298 -7.35 -5.67 -2.54
CA LYS A 298 -6.43 -4.52 -2.55
C LYS A 298 -7.15 -3.20 -2.76
N ASN A 299 -8.28 -3.22 -3.47
CA ASN A 299 -9.06 -2.04 -3.79
C ASN A 299 -10.13 -1.72 -2.73
N THR A 300 -10.26 -2.54 -1.68
CA THR A 300 -11.23 -2.33 -0.58
C THR A 300 -10.61 -1.84 0.73
N ALA A 301 -9.28 -1.86 0.85
CA ALA A 301 -8.57 -1.41 2.04
C ALA A 301 -7.91 -0.04 1.81
N ASP A 302 -7.98 0.81 2.82
CA ASP A 302 -7.25 2.08 2.84
C ASP A 302 -5.75 1.81 2.99
N TYR A 303 -4.94 2.59 2.30
CA TYR A 303 -3.49 2.43 2.31
C TYR A 303 -2.82 3.64 2.97
N PHE A 304 -1.86 3.40 3.85
CA PHE A 304 -1.15 4.43 4.57
C PHE A 304 0.33 4.38 4.25
N ILE A 305 0.94 5.55 4.05
CA ILE A 305 2.39 5.69 3.86
C ILE A 305 2.96 6.42 5.07
N HIS A 306 3.80 5.77 5.85
CA HIS A 306 4.38 6.34 7.05
C HIS A 306 5.43 7.41 6.70
N LYS A 307 5.35 8.58 7.35
CA LYS A 307 6.23 9.75 7.14
C LYS A 307 7.69 9.44 7.52
N ASP A 308 7.89 8.71 8.62
CA ASP A 308 9.20 8.27 9.14
C ASP A 308 9.15 6.86 9.76
N LEU A 309 8.98 5.81 8.92
CA LEU A 309 8.82 4.43 9.42
C LEU A 309 10.04 3.96 10.21
N GLY A 310 11.23 4.27 9.70
CA GLY A 310 12.49 3.87 10.33
C GLY A 310 12.67 4.49 11.71
N GLY A 311 12.37 5.78 11.89
CA GLY A 311 12.42 6.39 13.22
C GLY A 311 11.32 5.86 14.14
N PHE A 312 10.12 5.61 13.61
CA PHE A 312 9.01 5.01 14.37
C PHE A 312 9.39 3.64 14.92
N LEU A 313 9.76 2.68 14.07
CA LEU A 313 10.06 1.31 14.50
C LEU A 313 11.26 1.24 15.44
N ARG A 314 12.27 2.11 15.28
CA ARG A 314 13.40 2.17 16.23
C ARG A 314 12.97 2.62 17.63
N ARG A 315 12.10 3.62 17.73
CA ARG A 315 11.54 4.07 19.03
C ARG A 315 10.67 2.99 19.65
N GLU A 316 9.87 2.30 18.84
CA GLU A 316 9.06 1.18 19.31
C GLU A 316 9.91 -0.01 19.76
N LEU A 317 11.02 -0.30 19.05
CA LEU A 317 11.96 -1.35 19.43
C LEU A 317 12.64 -1.04 20.78
N ASP A 318 13.05 0.21 20.99
CA ASP A 318 13.60 0.66 22.26
C ASP A 318 12.59 0.49 23.40
N PHE A 319 11.32 0.85 23.16
CA PHE A 319 10.23 0.66 24.13
C PHE A 319 9.96 -0.82 24.41
N TYR A 320 9.93 -1.65 23.37
CA TYR A 320 9.71 -3.09 23.47
C TYR A 320 10.80 -3.76 24.32
N ILE A 321 12.08 -3.50 24.02
CA ILE A 321 13.21 -4.06 24.77
C ILE A 321 13.13 -3.67 26.25
N LYS A 322 12.84 -2.40 26.54
CA LYS A 322 12.76 -1.88 27.91
C LYS A 322 11.63 -2.49 28.73
N ASN A 323 10.46 -2.70 28.13
CA ASN A 323 9.27 -3.16 28.87
C ASN A 323 9.08 -4.68 28.87
N GLU A 324 9.47 -5.36 27.80
CA GLU A 324 9.17 -6.79 27.58
C GLU A 324 10.38 -7.69 27.87
N MET A 325 11.61 -7.17 27.77
CA MET A 325 12.83 -7.98 27.85
C MET A 325 13.73 -7.60 29.02
N MET A 326 13.77 -6.31 29.38
CA MET A 326 14.47 -5.82 30.57
C MET A 326 13.51 -5.68 31.76
N ASN A 327 13.20 -6.80 32.41
CA ASN A 327 12.44 -6.78 33.65
C ASN A 327 13.37 -6.54 34.85
N LEU A 328 13.16 -5.43 35.57
CA LEU A 328 13.99 -5.03 36.72
C LEU A 328 13.93 -6.07 37.86
N ASP A 329 12.78 -6.70 38.07
CA ASP A 329 12.61 -7.74 39.08
C ASP A 329 13.50 -8.96 38.80
N ASP A 330 13.68 -9.32 37.53
CA ASP A 330 14.53 -10.44 37.12
C ASP A 330 16.02 -10.12 37.36
N VAL A 331 16.41 -8.85 37.23
CA VAL A 331 17.78 -8.39 37.54
C VAL A 331 18.03 -8.42 39.05
N GLN A 332 17.04 -8.02 39.86
CA GLN A 332 17.17 -7.99 41.32
C GLN A 332 17.11 -9.39 41.95
N SER A 333 16.33 -10.31 41.37
CA SER A 333 16.16 -11.68 41.87
C SER A 333 17.14 -12.70 41.27
N ALA A 334 17.97 -12.29 40.31
CA ALA A 334 18.95 -13.16 39.67
C ALA A 334 19.95 -13.74 40.69
N GLN A 335 19.89 -15.06 40.88
CA GLN A 335 20.81 -15.78 41.77
C GLN A 335 22.24 -15.88 41.18
N THR A 336 22.36 -15.80 39.85
CA THR A 336 23.64 -15.92 39.13
C THR A 336 23.72 -14.91 37.98
N PHE A 337 24.85 -14.19 37.87
CA PHE A 337 25.11 -13.21 36.81
C PHE A 337 25.05 -13.80 35.39
N ALA A 338 25.28 -15.11 35.24
CA ALA A 338 25.19 -15.82 33.95
C ALA A 338 23.81 -15.69 33.28
N HIS A 339 22.72 -15.65 34.06
CA HIS A 339 21.36 -15.46 33.53
C HIS A 339 21.15 -14.05 32.97
N ILE A 340 21.73 -13.04 33.64
CA ILE A 340 21.70 -11.65 33.16
C ILE A 340 22.50 -11.52 31.87
N GLU A 341 23.70 -12.11 31.83
CA GLU A 341 24.53 -12.10 30.62
C GLU A 341 23.83 -12.77 29.43
N ALA A 342 23.19 -13.92 29.65
CA ALA A 342 22.45 -14.62 28.61
C ALA A 342 21.27 -13.77 28.07
N ASN A 343 20.53 -13.10 28.95
CA ASN A 343 19.45 -12.19 28.55
C ASN A 343 19.99 -10.97 27.78
N LEU A 344 21.13 -10.40 28.20
CA LEU A 344 21.77 -9.29 27.48
C LEU A 344 22.22 -9.69 26.07
N ARG A 345 22.81 -10.88 25.92
CA ARG A 345 23.17 -11.42 24.59
C ARG A 345 21.94 -11.62 23.71
N LEU A 346 20.84 -12.10 24.30
CA LEU A 346 19.56 -12.23 23.61
C LEU A 346 19.06 -10.87 23.13
N ILE A 347 19.06 -9.84 23.98
CA ILE A 347 18.68 -8.47 23.63
C ILE A 347 19.57 -7.89 22.53
N GLN A 348 20.89 -8.09 22.62
CA GLN A 348 21.84 -7.61 21.60
C GLN A 348 21.57 -8.25 20.24
N THR A 349 21.40 -9.57 20.22
CA THR A 349 21.12 -10.35 19.00
C THR A 349 19.81 -9.89 18.37
N LEU A 350 18.74 -9.79 19.18
CA LEU A 350 17.45 -9.29 18.73
C LEU A 350 17.57 -7.88 18.16
N ARG A 351 18.22 -6.96 18.88
CA ARG A 351 18.34 -5.56 18.45
C ARG A 351 19.07 -5.44 17.12
N SER A 352 20.17 -6.17 16.93
CA SER A 352 20.92 -6.16 15.66
C SER A 352 20.03 -6.56 14.49
N ILE A 353 19.37 -7.72 14.61
CA ILE A 353 18.52 -8.27 13.57
C ILE A 353 17.30 -7.37 13.30
N ALA A 354 16.66 -6.88 14.36
CA ALA A 354 15.50 -5.99 14.22
C ALA A 354 15.88 -4.69 13.50
N LEU A 355 17.05 -4.11 13.78
CA LEU A 355 17.54 -2.91 13.10
C LEU A 355 17.77 -3.15 11.60
N GLU A 356 18.36 -4.29 11.22
CA GLU A 356 18.54 -4.65 9.80
C GLU A 356 17.20 -4.76 9.07
N VAL A 357 16.22 -5.44 9.69
CA VAL A 357 14.86 -5.56 9.13
C VAL A 357 14.18 -4.20 9.04
N ILE A 358 14.29 -3.35 10.07
CA ILE A 358 13.74 -1.99 10.10
C ILE A 358 14.36 -1.13 9.00
N ASP A 359 15.67 -1.24 8.76
CA ASP A 359 16.35 -0.47 7.71
C ASP A 359 15.84 -0.84 6.33
N PHE A 360 15.60 -2.13 6.08
CA PHE A 360 14.98 -2.56 4.84
C PHE A 360 13.56 -2.01 4.68
N LEU A 361 12.71 -2.14 5.70
CA LEU A 361 11.35 -1.59 5.70
C LEU A 361 11.36 -0.08 5.46
N ALA A 362 12.24 0.64 6.13
CA ALA A 362 12.38 2.08 5.99
C ALA A 362 12.82 2.48 4.58
N GLN A 363 13.67 1.70 3.90
CA GLN A 363 14.03 1.97 2.50
C GLN A 363 12.82 1.89 1.58
N LEU A 364 12.02 0.83 1.72
CA LEU A 364 10.79 0.65 0.92
C LEU A 364 9.79 1.77 1.16
N GLU A 365 9.56 2.12 2.42
CA GLU A 365 8.60 3.15 2.79
C GLU A 365 9.05 4.55 2.35
N ASN A 366 10.34 4.88 2.51
CA ASN A 366 10.88 6.15 2.05
C ASN A 366 10.78 6.31 0.53
N PHE A 367 10.91 5.21 -0.22
CA PHE A 367 10.68 5.23 -1.66
C PHE A 367 9.22 5.56 -2.00
N GLN A 368 8.25 4.93 -1.32
CA GLN A 368 6.83 5.25 -1.47
C GLN A 368 6.52 6.70 -1.13
N LYS A 369 7.02 7.17 0.02
CA LYS A 369 6.91 8.56 0.45
C LYS A 369 7.48 9.52 -0.60
N LYS A 370 8.62 9.18 -1.21
CA LYS A 370 9.23 10.01 -2.26
C LYS A 370 8.36 10.10 -3.51
N LEU A 371 7.73 8.99 -3.91
CA LEU A 371 6.76 8.98 -5.01
C LEU A 371 5.52 9.82 -4.67
N TRP A 372 4.99 9.64 -3.46
CA TRP A 372 3.83 10.37 -2.96
C TRP A 372 4.07 11.90 -2.91
N LEU A 373 5.24 12.32 -2.42
CA LEU A 373 5.65 13.72 -2.34
C LEU A 373 6.17 14.29 -3.66
N LYS A 374 6.18 13.50 -4.73
CA LYS A 374 6.62 13.98 -6.04
C LYS A 374 5.69 15.10 -6.48
N LYS A 375 6.25 16.29 -6.69
CA LYS A 375 5.49 17.45 -7.18
C LYS A 375 4.78 17.06 -8.47
N LYS A 376 3.48 17.31 -8.54
CA LYS A 376 2.71 17.15 -9.78
C LYS A 376 3.31 18.08 -10.83
N PHE A 377 3.53 17.56 -12.04
CA PHE A 377 3.95 18.40 -13.16
C PHE A 377 2.78 19.28 -13.57
N VAL A 378 3.05 20.57 -13.77
CA VAL A 378 2.05 21.49 -14.32
C VAL A 378 2.01 21.25 -15.83
N ALA A 379 0.96 20.58 -16.31
CA ALA A 379 0.76 20.32 -17.74
C ALA A 379 0.36 21.58 -18.51
N GLY A 380 -0.25 22.55 -17.83
CA GLY A 380 -0.64 23.83 -18.41
C GLY A 380 -1.00 24.84 -17.31
N CYS A 381 -0.80 26.12 -17.62
CA CYS A 381 -1.27 27.24 -16.80
C CYS A 381 -2.40 27.93 -17.55
N HIS A 382 -3.58 27.97 -16.94
CA HIS A 382 -4.74 28.66 -17.48
C HIS A 382 -5.14 29.80 -16.55
N TYR A 383 -5.71 30.86 -17.10
CA TYR A 383 -6.27 31.95 -16.31
C TYR A 383 -7.73 31.65 -15.97
N LEU A 384 -8.07 31.72 -14.68
CA LEU A 384 -9.45 31.74 -14.22
C LEU A 384 -9.84 33.19 -13.94
N ILE A 385 -10.72 33.73 -14.78
CA ILE A 385 -11.23 35.09 -14.63
C ILE A 385 -12.73 34.97 -14.38
N THR A 386 -13.21 35.56 -13.29
CA THR A 386 -14.64 35.61 -13.01
C THR A 386 -15.31 36.61 -13.95
N LEU A 387 -16.50 36.26 -14.44
CA LEU A 387 -17.20 37.04 -15.47
C LEU A 387 -17.44 38.50 -15.06
N ASN A 388 -17.61 38.79 -13.75
CA ASN A 388 -17.75 40.15 -13.24
C ASN A 388 -16.55 41.06 -13.55
N HIS A 389 -15.32 40.52 -13.62
CA HIS A 389 -14.16 41.32 -14.01
C HIS A 389 -14.21 41.65 -15.51
N ILE A 390 -14.64 40.71 -16.35
CA ILE A 390 -14.85 40.95 -17.78
C ILE A 390 -15.96 41.99 -17.99
N PHE A 391 -17.06 41.88 -17.23
CA PHE A 391 -18.17 42.85 -17.26
C PHE A 391 -17.75 44.24 -16.78
N SER A 392 -16.92 44.33 -15.73
CA SER A 392 -16.43 45.61 -15.25
C SER A 392 -15.63 46.34 -16.33
N CYS A 393 -14.77 45.63 -17.08
CA CYS A 393 -14.02 46.21 -18.20
C CYS A 393 -14.91 46.68 -19.36
N TYR A 394 -16.13 46.15 -19.50
CA TYR A 394 -17.05 46.59 -20.55
C TYR A 394 -17.64 47.97 -20.26
N ASN A 395 -18.02 48.20 -18.99
CA ASN A 395 -18.62 49.45 -18.56
C ASN A 395 -17.56 50.52 -18.22
N ASP A 396 -16.36 50.09 -17.83
CA ASP A 396 -15.28 50.95 -17.42
C ASP A 396 -14.50 51.46 -18.63
N SER A 397 -15.07 52.48 -19.28
CA SER A 397 -14.50 53.14 -20.47
C SER A 397 -13.54 54.27 -20.11
N HIS A 398 -12.64 54.05 -19.13
CA HIS A 398 -11.57 54.99 -18.76
C HIS A 398 -10.44 55.08 -19.81
N ILE A 399 -10.79 55.03 -21.09
CA ILE A 399 -9.89 55.36 -22.19
C ILE A 399 -9.96 56.87 -22.35
N THR A 400 -9.02 57.60 -21.75
CA THR A 400 -8.88 59.04 -21.94
C THR A 400 -7.82 59.30 -22.99
N ASN A 401 -8.25 59.67 -24.20
CA ASN A 401 -7.39 60.23 -25.24
C ASN A 401 -7.75 61.72 -25.41
N GLU A 402 -6.75 62.57 -25.62
CA GLU A 402 -6.98 64.00 -25.91
C GLU A 402 -7.71 64.21 -27.26
N ASP A 403 -7.57 63.25 -28.18
CA ASP A 403 -8.24 63.21 -29.47
C ASP A 403 -9.55 62.41 -29.39
N LYS A 404 -10.68 63.09 -29.59
CA LYS A 404 -12.02 62.53 -29.54
C LYS A 404 -12.29 61.44 -30.58
N GLN A 405 -11.67 61.53 -31.76
CA GLN A 405 -11.85 60.49 -32.79
C GLN A 405 -11.15 59.20 -32.37
N LYS A 406 -9.91 59.35 -31.89
CA LYS A 406 -9.10 58.25 -31.40
C LYS A 406 -9.69 57.59 -30.14
N GLU A 407 -10.28 58.39 -29.24
CA GLU A 407 -11.02 57.91 -28.07
C GLU A 407 -12.21 57.02 -28.48
N GLN A 408 -12.97 57.44 -29.49
CA GLN A 408 -14.13 56.69 -29.98
C GLN A 408 -13.73 55.39 -30.68
N GLU A 409 -12.65 55.42 -31.46
CA GLU A 409 -12.08 54.22 -32.10
C GLU A 409 -11.57 53.20 -31.07
N ASP A 410 -10.83 53.65 -30.06
CA ASP A 410 -10.30 52.78 -29.00
C ASP A 410 -11.42 52.16 -28.16
N LYS A 411 -12.45 52.93 -27.81
CA LYS A 411 -13.67 52.41 -27.14
C LYS A 411 -14.38 51.35 -27.97
N GLN A 412 -14.51 51.57 -29.27
CA GLN A 412 -15.13 50.60 -30.17
C GLN A 412 -14.30 49.32 -30.31
N ARG A 413 -12.97 49.45 -30.35
CA ARG A 413 -12.04 48.32 -30.44
C ARG A 413 -12.04 47.47 -29.17
N HIS A 414 -12.08 48.12 -28.01
CA HIS A 414 -12.20 47.48 -26.69
C HIS A 414 -13.51 46.73 -26.55
N LYS A 415 -14.62 47.35 -26.93
CA LYS A 415 -15.95 46.70 -26.93
C LYS A 415 -15.97 45.45 -27.81
N LYS A 416 -15.44 45.55 -29.03
CA LYS A 416 -15.35 44.41 -29.96
C LYS A 416 -14.50 43.26 -29.41
N LEU A 417 -13.43 43.56 -28.70
CA LEU A 417 -12.57 42.55 -28.06
C LEU A 417 -13.33 41.81 -26.94
N ILE A 418 -14.07 42.54 -26.11
CA ILE A 418 -14.87 41.94 -25.03
C ILE A 418 -16.04 41.11 -25.60
N ASP A 419 -16.72 41.61 -26.64
CA ASP A 419 -17.79 40.86 -27.32
C ASP A 419 -17.25 39.52 -27.89
N GLY A 420 -16.05 39.55 -28.49
CA GLY A 420 -15.35 38.35 -28.97
C GLY A 420 -15.01 37.36 -27.85
N LEU A 421 -14.58 37.84 -26.67
CA LEU A 421 -14.35 36.98 -25.51
C LEU A 421 -15.65 36.33 -25.02
N PHE A 422 -16.77 37.06 -25.01
CA PHE A 422 -18.06 36.47 -24.64
C PHE A 422 -18.56 35.44 -25.64
N GLU A 423 -18.33 35.64 -26.94
CA GLU A 423 -18.61 34.62 -27.94
C GLU A 423 -17.75 33.36 -27.74
N GLN A 424 -16.46 33.52 -27.47
CA GLN A 424 -15.59 32.39 -27.16
C GLN A 424 -16.05 31.62 -25.92
N ILE A 425 -16.44 32.31 -24.84
CA ILE A 425 -16.96 31.68 -23.62
C ILE A 425 -18.30 30.98 -23.89
N ALA A 426 -19.21 31.63 -24.62
CA ALA A 426 -20.54 31.10 -24.92
C ALA A 426 -20.52 29.93 -25.91
N ASN A 427 -19.46 29.82 -26.72
CA ASN A 427 -19.25 28.70 -27.65
C ASN A 427 -18.34 27.61 -27.06
N ASN A 428 -17.79 27.83 -25.86
CA ASN A 428 -16.98 26.82 -25.16
C ASN A 428 -17.90 25.78 -24.49
N SER A 429 -18.26 24.76 -25.26
CA SER A 429 -19.09 23.64 -24.81
C SER A 429 -18.52 22.97 -23.55
N LYS A 430 -17.19 22.77 -23.47
CA LYS A 430 -16.51 22.15 -22.32
C LYS A 430 -16.71 22.95 -21.04
N GLN A 431 -16.55 24.27 -21.11
CA GLN A 431 -16.72 25.17 -19.96
C GLN A 431 -18.19 25.23 -19.51
N LEU A 432 -19.13 25.25 -20.47
CA LEU A 432 -20.57 25.21 -20.18
C LEU A 432 -20.96 23.90 -19.48
N THR A 433 -20.49 22.76 -19.97
CA THR A 433 -20.74 21.45 -19.35
C THR A 433 -20.12 21.36 -17.95
N GLN A 434 -18.92 21.92 -17.74
CA GLN A 434 -18.32 22.01 -16.42
C GLN A 434 -19.14 22.88 -15.46
N TRP A 435 -19.64 24.03 -15.90
CA TRP A 435 -20.51 24.88 -15.08
C TRP A 435 -21.84 24.22 -14.74
N GLN A 436 -22.45 23.52 -15.70
CA GLN A 436 -23.67 22.72 -15.47
C GLN A 436 -23.43 21.68 -14.38
N THR A 437 -22.27 21.00 -14.43
CA THR A 437 -21.91 19.96 -13.46
C THR A 437 -21.61 20.54 -12.08
N LEU A 438 -20.82 21.62 -12.01
CA LEU A 438 -20.37 22.22 -10.74
C LEU A 438 -21.50 22.95 -10.01
N PHE A 439 -22.38 23.62 -10.75
CA PHE A 439 -23.43 24.47 -10.20
C PHE A 439 -24.85 23.86 -10.33
N ASN A 440 -24.96 22.63 -10.87
CA ASN A 440 -26.22 21.93 -11.09
C ASN A 440 -27.26 22.76 -11.89
N VAL A 441 -26.78 23.46 -12.93
CA VAL A 441 -27.60 24.38 -13.73
C VAL A 441 -28.07 23.67 -15.01
N PRO A 442 -29.38 23.71 -15.37
CA PRO A 442 -29.86 23.19 -16.66
C PRO A 442 -29.18 23.86 -17.86
N SER A 443 -28.92 23.11 -18.94
CA SER A 443 -28.19 23.61 -20.13
C SER A 443 -28.79 24.87 -20.75
N ALA A 444 -30.12 24.94 -20.81
CA ALA A 444 -30.87 26.11 -21.26
C ALA A 444 -30.60 27.36 -20.41
N ASN A 445 -30.37 27.19 -19.10
CA ASN A 445 -30.17 28.29 -18.16
C ASN A 445 -28.76 28.89 -18.22
N ALA A 446 -27.73 28.11 -18.56
CA ALA A 446 -26.37 28.63 -18.72
C ALA A 446 -26.23 29.50 -19.99
N GLN A 447 -26.79 29.03 -21.12
CA GLN A 447 -26.80 29.80 -22.35
C GLN A 447 -27.75 31.01 -22.24
N ALA A 448 -28.92 30.84 -21.63
CA ALA A 448 -29.83 31.94 -21.34
C ALA A 448 -29.21 32.96 -20.38
N PHE A 449 -28.40 32.53 -19.40
CA PHE A 449 -27.66 33.43 -18.52
C PHE A 449 -26.64 34.26 -19.31
N LEU A 450 -25.80 33.63 -20.14
CA LEU A 450 -24.84 34.37 -20.96
C LEU A 450 -25.54 35.32 -21.95
N ASN A 451 -26.64 34.90 -22.56
CA ASN A 451 -27.45 35.74 -23.44
C ASN A 451 -28.13 36.90 -22.68
N ALA A 452 -28.62 36.65 -21.46
CA ALA A 452 -29.22 37.67 -20.60
C ALA A 452 -28.17 38.68 -20.11
N GLN A 453 -26.96 38.23 -19.78
CA GLN A 453 -25.85 39.12 -19.46
C GLN A 453 -25.46 39.96 -20.69
N LYS A 454 -25.29 39.35 -21.88
CA LYS A 454 -25.08 40.09 -23.15
C LYS A 454 -26.18 41.14 -23.40
N ALA A 455 -27.44 40.82 -23.14
CA ALA A 455 -28.57 41.74 -23.32
C ALA A 455 -28.60 42.88 -22.28
N SER A 456 -28.31 42.59 -21.00
CA SER A 456 -28.17 43.58 -19.92
C SER A 456 -27.05 44.59 -20.21
N ILE A 457 -25.97 44.12 -20.84
CA ILE A 457 -24.82 44.92 -21.22
C ILE A 457 -25.09 45.80 -22.45
N ALA A 458 -25.88 45.31 -23.41
CA ALA A 458 -26.26 46.05 -24.61
C ALA A 458 -27.30 47.15 -24.34
N GLY A 459 -28.16 46.98 -23.33
CA GLY A 459 -29.16 47.96 -22.90
C GLY A 459 -28.85 48.45 -21.49
N GLY A 460 -28.04 49.51 -21.36
CA GLY A 460 -27.46 49.98 -20.10
C GLY A 460 -28.44 50.24 -18.95
N GLY A 461 -28.84 49.18 -18.22
CA GLY A 461 -29.72 49.30 -17.06
C GLY A 461 -30.50 48.04 -16.66
N VAL A 462 -29.89 46.86 -16.61
CA VAL A 462 -30.51 45.70 -15.93
C VAL A 462 -29.50 45.05 -14.99
N GLU A 463 -29.85 44.93 -13.70
CA GLU A 463 -29.01 44.24 -12.71
C GLU A 463 -28.59 42.84 -13.21
N PRO A 464 -27.32 42.44 -13.01
CA PRO A 464 -26.87 41.12 -13.41
C PRO A 464 -27.66 40.08 -12.62
N PHE A 465 -28.24 39.11 -13.33
CA PHE A 465 -28.88 37.94 -12.73
C PHE A 465 -27.89 37.31 -11.71
N ARG A 466 -28.25 37.29 -10.43
CA ARG A 466 -27.51 36.53 -9.42
C ARG A 466 -28.11 35.13 -9.38
N PHE A 467 -27.29 34.10 -9.59
CA PHE A 467 -27.66 32.75 -9.17
C PHE A 467 -27.89 32.79 -7.66
N LYS A 468 -29.07 32.36 -7.21
CA LYS A 468 -29.35 32.09 -5.80
C LYS A 468 -28.89 30.68 -5.46
#